data_AF-A0A7T0PAN9-F1
#
_entry.id   AF-A0A7T0PAN9-F1
#
_cell.length_a   1.000
_cell.length_b   1.000
_cell.length_c   1.000
_cell.angle_alpha   90.00
_cell.angle_beta   90.00
_cell.angle_gamma   90.00
#
_symmetry.space_group_name_H-M   'P 1'
#
loop_
_entity.id
_entity.type
_entity.pdbx_description
1 polymer ?
#
loop_
_entity_poly.entity_id
_entity_poly.type
_entity_poly.pdbx_seq_one_letter_code
_entity_poly.pdbx_strand_id
1 'polypeptide(L)'
;MSKSHSYVTSAICAVALSAATQSAPAIAAENAFENDESSQVIITVEESGEISSISSSSSTGKLRSASDRAPDCISAVPEKGFVQVYNHCDWDIRVKVIFAFAADSACKLVIAGTRTNIALHKGRIDGVVTC
;
A
#
# COMPACT_ATOMS: atom_id res chain seq x y z
N MET A 1 -22.79 -47.58 -43.30
CA MET A 1 -22.51 -46.13 -43.27
C MET A 1 -23.80 -45.42 -42.87
N SER A 2 -23.76 -44.65 -41.77
CA SER A 2 -24.61 -43.50 -41.37
C SER A 2 -26.15 -43.59 -41.54
N LYS A 3 -27.00 -43.15 -40.61
CA LYS A 3 -26.85 -42.44 -39.33
C LYS A 3 -28.26 -42.42 -38.70
N SER A 4 -28.41 -42.92 -37.47
CA SER A 4 -29.56 -42.65 -36.61
C SER A 4 -29.18 -41.52 -35.66
N HIS A 5 -29.85 -40.37 -35.77
CA HIS A 5 -29.74 -39.29 -34.79
C HIS A 5 -31.04 -39.25 -33.99
N SER A 6 -31.00 -39.92 -32.85
CA SER A 6 -32.03 -39.82 -31.81
C SER A 6 -31.91 -38.46 -31.11
N TYR A 7 -33.08 -37.88 -30.87
CA TYR A 7 -33.32 -36.60 -30.20
C TYR A 7 -32.64 -36.54 -28.83
N VAL A 8 -31.89 -35.46 -28.58
CA VAL A 8 -31.41 -35.11 -27.24
C VAL A 8 -32.32 -34.03 -26.68
N THR A 9 -33.08 -34.43 -25.66
CA THR A 9 -33.95 -33.61 -24.82
C THR A 9 -33.13 -32.53 -24.12
N SER A 10 -33.46 -31.27 -24.37
CA SER A 10 -32.87 -30.13 -23.66
C SER A 10 -33.49 -30.04 -22.27
N ALA A 11 -32.82 -30.59 -21.26
CA ALA A 11 -33.23 -30.48 -19.87
C ALA A 11 -32.84 -29.09 -19.34
N ILE A 12 -33.88 -28.33 -18.99
CA ILE A 12 -33.85 -27.01 -18.38
C ILE A 12 -33.29 -27.15 -16.97
N CYS A 13 -32.04 -26.73 -16.72
CA CYS A 13 -31.55 -26.50 -15.37
C CYS A 13 -31.80 -25.05 -14.99
N ALA A 14 -32.93 -24.82 -14.32
CA ALA A 14 -33.24 -23.59 -13.63
C ALA A 14 -32.19 -23.36 -12.53
N VAL A 15 -31.36 -22.33 -12.70
CA VAL A 15 -30.42 -21.90 -11.67
C VAL A 15 -31.21 -21.08 -10.66
N ALA A 16 -31.53 -21.68 -9.50
CA ALA A 16 -32.13 -20.97 -8.38
C ALA A 16 -31.13 -19.93 -7.87
N LEU A 17 -31.43 -18.64 -8.09
CA LEU A 17 -30.67 -17.52 -7.58
C LEU A 17 -31.03 -17.32 -6.10
N SER A 18 -30.24 -17.89 -5.19
CA SER A 18 -30.38 -17.62 -3.76
C SER A 18 -29.96 -16.18 -3.47
N ALA A 19 -30.91 -15.36 -3.05
CA ALA A 19 -30.67 -14.02 -2.53
C ALA A 19 -29.84 -14.11 -1.23
N ALA A 20 -28.63 -13.56 -1.25
CA ALA A 20 -27.82 -13.39 -0.04
C ALA A 20 -28.30 -12.12 0.67
N THR A 21 -29.01 -12.30 1.79
CA THR A 21 -29.35 -11.23 2.72
C THR A 21 -28.06 -10.79 3.45
N GLN A 22 -27.49 -9.65 3.07
CA GLN A 22 -26.42 -9.02 3.84
C GLN A 22 -27.03 -8.16 4.95
N SER A 23 -26.90 -8.62 6.19
CA SER A 23 -27.08 -7.78 7.37
C SER A 23 -25.84 -6.92 7.56
N ALA A 24 -25.95 -5.62 7.28
CA ALA A 24 -24.93 -4.63 7.61
C ALA A 24 -25.00 -4.28 9.11
N PRO A 25 -23.89 -4.27 9.86
CA PRO A 25 -23.84 -3.56 11.13
C PRO A 25 -23.61 -2.06 10.86
N ALA A 26 -24.56 -1.24 11.31
CA ALA A 26 -24.41 0.19 11.45
C ALA A 26 -24.11 0.53 12.92
N ILE A 27 -22.89 1.02 13.20
CA ILE A 27 -22.52 1.80 14.40
C ILE A 27 -21.45 2.78 13.89
N ALA A 28 -21.83 4.00 13.54
CA ALA A 28 -21.88 5.19 14.40
C ALA A 28 -20.48 5.66 14.85
N ALA A 29 -20.03 6.67 14.11
CA ALA A 29 -19.25 7.87 14.43
C ALA A 29 -18.26 7.93 15.62
N GLU A 30 -17.28 8.79 15.36
CA GLU A 30 -16.60 9.72 16.27
C GLU A 30 -15.74 9.16 17.42
N ASN A 31 -14.42 9.22 17.20
CA ASN A 31 -13.50 10.06 17.97
C ASN A 31 -12.32 10.40 17.04
N ALA A 32 -12.30 11.62 16.54
CA ALA A 32 -11.55 12.72 17.13
C ALA A 32 -10.05 12.51 16.94
N PHE A 33 -9.55 13.19 15.92
CA PHE A 33 -8.15 13.45 15.69
C PHE A 33 -7.66 14.37 16.83
N GLU A 34 -7.33 13.81 17.99
CA GLU A 34 -6.63 14.55 19.04
C GLU A 34 -5.14 14.52 18.74
N ASN A 35 -4.77 15.53 17.95
CA ASN A 35 -3.41 15.96 17.73
C ASN A 35 -2.89 16.57 19.05
N ASP A 36 -2.46 15.72 19.99
CA ASP A 36 -1.67 16.12 21.14
C ASP A 36 -0.19 16.10 20.75
N GLU A 37 0.20 17.06 19.92
CA GLU A 37 1.59 17.50 19.86
C GLU A 37 1.65 18.86 20.56
N SER A 38 1.59 18.81 21.89
CA SER A 38 2.02 19.94 22.73
C SER A 38 3.46 20.27 22.36
N SER A 39 3.63 21.18 21.40
CA SER A 39 4.91 21.84 21.10
C SER A 39 5.20 22.83 22.21
N GLN A 40 5.43 22.31 23.42
CA GLN A 40 5.79 23.10 24.58
C GLN A 40 7.24 23.57 24.44
N VAL A 41 7.42 24.89 24.35
CA VAL A 41 8.72 25.54 24.41
C VAL A 41 9.02 25.82 25.87
N ILE A 42 9.95 25.06 26.48
CA ILE A 42 10.37 25.29 27.86
C ILE A 42 11.38 26.44 27.86
N ILE A 43 10.98 27.58 28.41
CA ILE A 43 11.88 28.72 28.67
C ILE A 43 12.25 28.68 30.15
N THR A 44 13.47 28.27 30.47
CA THR A 44 14.02 28.41 31.83
C THR A 44 14.64 29.80 31.98
N VAL A 45 14.09 30.60 32.89
CA VAL A 45 14.64 31.91 33.26
C VAL A 45 15.32 31.79 34.62
N GLU A 46 16.60 32.11 34.66
CA GLU A 46 17.37 32.23 35.91
C GLU A 46 17.14 33.61 36.56
N GLU A 47 17.19 33.68 37.90
CA GLU A 47 16.83 34.87 38.69
C GLU A 47 17.66 36.14 38.35
N SER A 48 18.78 35.97 37.65
CA SER A 48 19.62 37.05 37.10
C SER A 48 19.07 37.71 35.82
N GLY A 49 17.96 37.19 35.25
CA GLY A 49 17.32 37.76 34.05
C GLY A 49 18.01 37.38 32.73
N GLU A 50 18.90 36.39 32.73
CA GLU A 50 19.59 35.89 31.54
C GLU A 50 18.84 34.67 30.94
N ILE A 51 18.73 34.58 29.61
CA ILE A 51 18.06 33.48 28.92
C ILE A 51 19.10 32.41 28.62
N SER A 52 19.17 31.36 29.45
CA SER A 52 20.26 30.37 29.36
C SER A 52 20.18 29.46 28.13
N SER A 53 18.99 29.17 27.59
CA SER A 53 18.87 28.34 26.39
C SER A 53 17.46 28.28 25.81
N ILE A 54 17.34 28.47 24.49
CA ILE A 54 16.13 28.15 23.72
C ILE A 54 16.33 26.75 23.13
N SER A 55 15.77 25.73 23.76
CA SER A 55 15.70 24.40 23.15
C SER A 55 14.52 24.35 22.19
N SER A 56 14.72 24.88 20.98
CA SER A 56 13.85 24.51 19.86
C SER A 56 14.15 23.05 19.55
N SER A 57 13.24 22.13 19.83
CA SER A 57 13.24 20.86 19.14
C SER A 57 12.99 21.18 17.66
N SER A 58 14.08 21.45 16.95
CA SER A 58 14.08 21.47 15.50
C SER A 58 13.63 20.08 15.10
N SER A 59 12.33 19.92 14.85
CA SER A 59 11.85 18.96 13.89
C SER A 59 12.46 19.41 12.57
N THR A 60 13.75 19.07 12.40
CA THR A 60 14.38 18.98 11.11
C THR A 60 13.48 18.02 10.38
N GLY A 61 12.52 18.56 9.64
CA GLY A 61 11.64 17.80 8.78
C GLY A 61 12.60 16.99 7.93
N LYS A 62 12.77 15.72 8.29
CA LYS A 62 13.70 14.82 7.66
C LYS A 62 13.20 14.75 6.23
N LEU A 63 13.83 15.54 5.35
CA LEU A 63 13.61 15.47 3.91
C LEU A 63 13.66 13.98 3.62
N ARG A 64 12.52 13.43 3.15
CA ARG A 64 12.27 11.98 3.14
C ARG A 64 13.55 11.32 2.65
N SER A 65 14.17 10.55 3.54
CA SER A 65 15.45 9.88 3.29
C SER A 65 15.38 9.29 1.88
N ALA A 66 16.44 9.45 1.08
CA ALA A 66 16.54 8.81 -0.22
C ALA A 66 16.00 7.38 -0.07
N SER A 67 14.91 7.10 -0.78
CA SER A 67 14.12 5.86 -0.65
C SER A 67 15.09 4.69 -0.70
N ASP A 68 15.26 3.97 0.42
CA ASP A 68 16.23 2.90 0.49
C ASP A 68 15.83 1.79 -0.47
N ARG A 69 16.82 1.10 -1.04
CA ARG A 69 16.55 -0.06 -1.90
C ARG A 69 15.73 -1.08 -1.11
N ALA A 70 14.69 -1.64 -1.74
CA ALA A 70 13.93 -2.71 -1.12
C ALA A 70 14.85 -3.91 -0.82
N PRO A 71 14.59 -4.67 0.26
CA PRO A 71 15.39 -5.84 0.62
C PRO A 71 15.32 -6.92 -0.46
N ASP A 72 16.31 -7.83 -0.49
CA ASP A 72 16.44 -8.85 -1.54
C ASP A 72 15.28 -9.85 -1.60
N CYS A 73 14.49 -9.99 -0.53
CA CYS A 73 13.27 -10.78 -0.51
C CYS A 73 12.09 -10.14 -1.29
N ILE A 74 12.29 -8.93 -1.82
CA ILE A 74 11.34 -8.23 -2.70
C ILE A 74 11.82 -8.34 -4.15
N SER A 75 10.94 -8.78 -5.03
CA SER A 75 11.21 -8.83 -6.47
C SER A 75 10.10 -8.19 -7.28
N ALA A 76 10.46 -7.52 -8.38
CA ALA A 76 9.52 -6.89 -9.30
C ALA A 76 9.66 -7.52 -10.69
N VAL A 77 8.53 -7.94 -11.27
CA VAL A 77 8.49 -8.59 -12.58
C VAL A 77 7.39 -7.94 -13.43
N PRO A 78 7.68 -7.58 -14.70
CA PRO A 78 6.64 -7.17 -15.62
C PRO A 78 5.81 -8.39 -16.06
N GLU A 79 4.50 -8.37 -15.77
CA GLU A 79 3.56 -9.42 -16.14
C GLU A 79 2.24 -8.83 -16.63
N LYS A 80 1.74 -9.33 -17.76
CA LYS A 80 0.41 -8.99 -18.31
C LYS A 80 0.15 -7.47 -18.40
N GLY A 81 1.18 -6.67 -18.70
CA GLY A 81 1.09 -5.21 -18.84
C GLY A 81 1.22 -4.41 -17.54
N PHE A 82 1.49 -5.07 -16.41
CA PHE A 82 1.70 -4.44 -15.11
C PHE A 82 3.02 -4.86 -14.50
N VAL A 83 3.50 -4.10 -13.53
CA VAL A 83 4.59 -4.53 -12.65
C VAL A 83 3.99 -5.18 -11.43
N GLN A 84 4.23 -6.48 -11.29
CA GLN A 84 3.90 -7.25 -10.12
C GLN A 84 5.10 -7.22 -9.17
N VAL A 85 4.84 -6.93 -7.89
CA VAL A 85 5.84 -7.06 -6.84
C VAL A 85 5.49 -8.22 -5.95
N TYR A 86 6.46 -9.11 -5.75
CA TYR A 86 6.39 -10.26 -4.87
C TYR A 86 7.11 -9.94 -3.56
N ASN A 87 6.44 -10.21 -2.44
CA ASN A 87 7.03 -10.11 -1.12
C ASN A 87 7.25 -11.50 -0.53
N HIS A 88 8.50 -11.97 -0.57
CA HIS A 88 8.93 -13.22 0.07
C HIS A 88 9.52 -12.98 1.46
N CYS A 89 9.42 -11.77 2.01
CA CYS A 89 9.80 -11.47 3.37
C CYS A 89 8.70 -11.90 4.35
N ASP A 90 9.04 -11.99 5.64
CA ASP A 90 8.10 -12.38 6.71
C ASP A 90 7.28 -11.19 7.28
N TRP A 91 7.40 -10.01 6.68
CA TRP A 91 6.70 -8.79 7.11
C TRP A 91 6.12 -8.00 5.94
N ASP A 92 5.10 -7.21 6.24
CA ASP A 92 4.46 -6.32 5.27
C ASP A 92 5.35 -5.10 4.99
N ILE A 93 5.45 -4.72 3.72
CA ILE A 93 6.32 -3.60 3.32
C ILE A 93 5.63 -2.70 2.32
N ARG A 94 5.88 -1.40 2.44
CA ARG A 94 5.45 -0.41 1.47
C ARG A 94 6.57 -0.12 0.50
N VAL A 95 6.26 -0.25 -0.78
CA VAL A 95 7.25 -0.08 -1.85
C VAL A 95 6.67 0.70 -3.01
N LYS A 96 7.57 1.29 -3.79
CA LYS A 96 7.29 1.82 -5.12
C LYS A 96 8.34 1.31 -6.11
N VAL A 97 7.94 1.26 -7.37
CA VAL A 97 8.78 0.89 -8.50
C VAL A 97 9.33 2.16 -9.13
N ILE A 98 10.65 2.18 -9.31
CA ILE A 98 11.40 3.20 -10.04
C ILE A 98 11.48 2.76 -11.50
N PHE A 99 10.98 3.61 -12.39
CA PHE A 99 11.04 3.38 -13.83
C PHE A 99 12.13 4.25 -14.46
N ALA A 100 12.81 3.68 -15.45
CA ALA A 100 13.74 4.45 -16.27
C ALA A 100 12.98 5.47 -17.12
N PHE A 101 13.37 6.74 -17.04
CA PHE A 101 12.86 7.82 -17.89
C PHE A 101 11.33 8.05 -17.82
N ALA A 102 10.68 7.57 -16.75
CA ALA A 102 9.26 7.74 -16.52
C ALA A 102 9.00 8.05 -15.04
N ALA A 103 7.79 8.52 -14.73
CA ALA A 103 7.40 8.72 -13.35
C ALA A 103 7.34 7.40 -12.58
N ASP A 104 7.87 7.40 -11.35
CA ASP A 104 7.77 6.30 -10.40
C ASP A 104 6.32 5.89 -10.16
N SER A 105 6.13 4.64 -9.70
CA SER A 105 4.82 4.22 -9.23
C SER A 105 4.42 4.92 -7.93
N ALA A 106 3.12 4.88 -7.63
CA ALA A 106 2.64 5.16 -6.29
C ALA A 106 3.22 4.17 -5.27
N CYS A 107 3.35 4.62 -4.02
CA CYS A 107 3.73 3.76 -2.90
C CYS A 107 2.55 2.88 -2.48
N LYS A 108 2.73 1.56 -2.48
CA LYS A 108 1.69 0.59 -2.11
C LYS A 108 2.21 -0.43 -1.11
N LEU A 109 1.31 -0.92 -0.26
CA LEU A 109 1.58 -2.01 0.67
C LEU A 109 1.59 -3.34 -0.08
N VAL A 110 2.57 -4.18 0.23
CA VAL A 110 2.68 -5.56 -0.24
C VAL A 110 2.76 -6.45 0.99
N ILE A 111 1.72 -7.25 1.19
CA ILE A 111 1.60 -8.13 2.35
C ILE A 111 2.63 -9.26 2.25
N ALA A 112 3.18 -9.69 3.37
CA ALA A 112 4.11 -10.83 3.46
C ALA A 112 3.56 -12.06 2.73
N GLY A 113 4.40 -12.72 1.93
CA GLY A 113 4.04 -13.91 1.16
C GLY A 113 3.08 -13.67 -0.02
N THR A 114 2.78 -12.42 -0.37
CA THR A 114 1.80 -12.10 -1.44
C THR A 114 2.44 -11.45 -2.67
N ARG A 115 1.62 -11.32 -3.72
CA ARG A 115 1.92 -10.58 -4.93
C ARG A 115 0.93 -9.44 -5.13
N THR A 116 1.44 -8.23 -5.31
CA THR A 116 0.62 -7.02 -5.53
C THR A 116 0.93 -6.36 -6.86
N ASN A 117 -0.13 -5.91 -7.54
CA ASN A 117 -0.02 -5.08 -8.73
C ASN A 117 0.28 -3.63 -8.35
N ILE A 118 1.50 -3.19 -8.65
CA ILE A 118 1.97 -1.88 -8.21
C ILE A 118 1.57 -0.79 -9.22
N ALA A 119 1.86 -1.00 -10.49
CA ALA A 119 1.57 -0.03 -11.55
C ALA A 119 1.49 -0.70 -12.92
N LEU A 120 0.94 0.03 -13.90
CA LEU A 120 1.12 -0.30 -15.31
C LEU A 120 2.62 -0.32 -15.65
N HIS A 121 3.02 -1.27 -16.48
CA HIS A 121 4.40 -1.36 -16.95
C HIS A 121 4.66 -0.28 -18.00
N LYS A 122 5.43 0.77 -17.64
CA LYS A 122 5.68 1.96 -18.46
C LYS A 122 7.09 2.02 -19.07
N GLY A 123 7.89 0.96 -18.94
CA GLY A 123 9.27 0.92 -19.42
C GLY A 123 10.17 0.07 -18.54
N ARG A 124 11.48 0.22 -18.72
CA ARG A 124 12.47 -0.53 -17.93
C ARG A 124 12.32 -0.22 -16.45
N ILE A 125 12.36 -1.26 -15.62
CA ILE A 125 12.36 -1.16 -14.16
C ILE A 125 13.82 -0.93 -13.73
N ASP A 126 14.12 0.23 -13.15
CA ASP A 126 15.43 0.51 -12.52
C ASP A 126 15.44 -0.02 -11.06
N GLY A 127 14.26 -0.21 -10.48
CA GLY A 127 14.04 -1.21 -9.44
C GLY A 127 13.00 -0.82 -8.40
N VAL A 128 13.16 -1.32 -7.18
CA VAL A 128 12.16 -1.20 -6.11
C VAL A 128 12.79 -0.55 -4.90
N VAL A 129 12.09 0.42 -4.32
CA VAL A 129 12.53 1.15 -3.13
C VAL A 129 11.42 1.21 -2.09
N THR A 130 11.79 1.30 -0.83
CA THR A 130 10.87 1.39 0.31
C THR A 130 10.33 2.80 0.45
N CYS A 131 9.07 2.91 0.89
CA CYS A 131 8.43 4.18 1.20
C CYS A 131 7.53 4.07 2.43
#